data_AF-A0A7T8KFK6-F1
#
_entry.id   AF-A0A7T8KFK6-F1
#
_cell.length_a   1.000
_cell.length_b   1.000
_cell.length_c   1.000
_cell.angle_alpha   90.00
_cell.angle_beta   90.00
_cell.angle_gamma   90.00
#
_symmetry.space_group_name_H-M   'P 1'
#
loop_
_entity.id
_entity.type
_entity.pdbx_description
1 polymer ?
#
loop_
_entity_poly.entity_id
_entity_poly.type
_entity_poly.pdbx_seq_one_letter_code
_entity_poly.pdbx_strand_id
1 'polypeptide(L)'
;SHKTYLSIAVQLLDCAIADLFAYRELFEESKQAAQGLSEKWRVSKAFENTRARKLKAHFDKLSQDERLADADSYFRVHVFNTCLDIVISQLDQRFTDLRSTAERFKAIQPMPLCTATDNELFRQASKLVDI
;
A
#
# COMPACT_ATOMS: atom_id res chain seq x y z
N SER A 1 10.27 -28.89 1.46
CA SER A 1 10.49 -27.60 0.76
C SER A 1 11.02 -26.59 1.77
N HIS A 2 12.32 -26.28 1.76
CA HIS A 2 12.91 -25.26 2.65
C HIS A 2 13.00 -23.94 1.90
N LYS A 3 11.98 -23.08 2.08
CA LYS A 3 12.09 -21.67 1.70
C LYS A 3 13.06 -20.99 2.65
N THR A 4 13.95 -20.15 2.12
CA THR A 4 14.85 -19.34 2.95
C THR A 4 14.06 -18.25 3.67
N TYR A 5 14.50 -17.82 4.85
CA TYR A 5 13.85 -16.73 5.59
C TYR A 5 13.71 -15.45 4.76
N LEU A 6 14.69 -15.18 3.89
CA LEU A 6 14.68 -14.02 2.98
C LEU A 6 13.54 -14.09 1.96
N SER A 7 13.31 -15.24 1.33
CA SER A 7 12.22 -15.39 0.35
C SER A 7 10.85 -15.36 1.01
N ILE A 8 10.73 -15.90 2.23
CA ILE A 8 9.50 -15.81 3.03
C ILE A 8 9.21 -14.35 3.40
N ALA A 9 10.22 -13.60 3.86
CA ALA A 9 10.05 -12.20 4.24
C ALA A 9 9.58 -11.34 3.06
N VAL A 10 10.19 -11.51 1.87
CA VAL A 10 9.74 -10.83 0.64
C VAL A 10 8.31 -11.20 0.28
N GLN A 11 7.96 -12.49 0.34
CA GLN A 11 6.60 -12.94 0.03
C GLN A 11 5.57 -12.33 0.99
N LEU A 12 5.87 -12.26 2.29
CA LEU A 12 4.97 -11.65 3.28
C LEU A 12 4.81 -10.14 3.06
N LEU A 13 5.87 -9.45 2.63
CA LEU A 13 5.80 -8.03 2.27
C LEU A 13 4.91 -7.80 1.05
N ASP A 14 5.05 -8.63 0.01
CA ASP A 14 4.21 -8.55 -1.19
C ASP A 14 2.73 -8.82 -0.84
N CYS A 15 2.46 -9.81 0.01
CA CYS A 15 1.11 -10.07 0.51
C CYS A 15 0.56 -8.87 1.30
N ALA A 16 1.33 -8.30 2.23
CA ALA A 16 0.90 -7.15 3.01
C ALA A 16 0.57 -5.93 2.13
N ILE A 17 1.37 -5.67 1.09
CA ILE A 17 1.10 -4.61 0.12
C ILE A 17 -0.22 -4.89 -0.63
N ALA A 18 -0.43 -6.12 -1.09
CA ALA A 18 -1.67 -6.51 -1.76
C ALA A 18 -2.89 -6.38 -0.85
N ASP A 19 -2.78 -6.78 0.41
CA ASP A 19 -3.83 -6.66 1.41
C ASP A 19 -4.18 -5.19 1.67
N LEU A 20 -3.19 -4.29 1.73
CA LEU A 20 -3.40 -2.85 1.87
C LEU A 20 -4.10 -2.22 0.66
N PHE A 21 -3.83 -2.72 -0.55
CA PHE A 21 -4.59 -2.31 -1.74
C PHE A 21 -6.04 -2.78 -1.66
N ALA A 22 -6.28 -4.03 -1.29
CA ALA A 22 -7.62 -4.57 -1.12
C ALA A 22 -8.40 -3.86 -0.01
N TYR A 23 -7.72 -3.42 1.05
CA TYR A 23 -8.32 -2.71 2.18
C TYR A 23 -8.99 -1.38 1.78
N ARG A 24 -8.63 -0.79 0.63
CA ARG A 24 -9.32 0.41 0.09
C ARG A 24 -10.80 0.20 -0.17
N GLU A 25 -11.15 -1.00 -0.63
CA GLU A 25 -12.53 -1.36 -0.93
C GLU A 25 -13.35 -1.59 0.35
N LEU A 26 -12.67 -1.80 1.48
CA LEU A 26 -13.27 -2.06 2.80
C LEU A 26 -13.48 -0.78 3.60
N PHE A 27 -13.56 0.39 2.94
CA PHE A 27 -13.71 1.69 3.61
C PHE A 27 -14.94 1.74 4.51
N GLU A 28 -16.11 1.31 4.03
CA GLU A 28 -17.36 1.37 4.82
C GLU A 28 -17.31 0.46 6.04
N GLU A 29 -16.75 -0.74 5.90
CA GLU A 29 -16.59 -1.69 6.99
C GLU A 29 -15.60 -1.15 8.03
N SER A 30 -14.51 -0.55 7.58
CA SER A 30 -13.51 0.08 8.44
C SER A 30 -14.07 1.27 9.20
N LYS A 31 -14.89 2.09 8.53
CA LYS A 31 -15.63 3.19 9.13
C LYS A 31 -16.66 2.70 10.15
N GLN A 32 -17.41 1.65 9.85
CA GLN A 32 -18.35 1.04 10.79
C GLN A 32 -17.65 0.49 12.03
N ALA A 33 -16.51 -0.18 11.86
CA ALA A 33 -15.70 -0.68 12.97
C ALA A 33 -15.17 0.48 13.84
N ALA A 34 -14.67 1.56 13.23
CA ALA A 34 -14.23 2.75 13.93
C ALA A 34 -15.38 3.43 14.70
N GLN A 35 -16.57 3.49 14.11
CA GLN A 35 -17.77 4.00 14.79
C GLN A 35 -18.13 3.15 16.01
N GLY A 36 -18.15 1.82 15.90
CA GLY A 36 -18.38 0.93 17.04
C GLY A 36 -17.34 1.11 18.16
N LEU A 37 -16.07 1.34 17.80
CA LEU A 37 -15.01 1.60 18.77
C LEU A 37 -15.19 2.96 19.48
N SER A 38 -15.55 4.00 18.73
CA SER A 38 -15.80 5.32 19.30
C SER A 38 -16.99 5.33 20.26
N GLU A 39 -18.05 4.54 20.00
CA GLU A 39 -19.17 4.34 20.92
C GLU A 39 -18.71 3.72 22.24
N LYS A 40 -17.89 2.66 22.15
CA LYS A 40 -17.31 2.00 23.30
C LYS A 40 -16.46 2.97 24.13
N TRP A 41 -15.79 3.92 23.48
CA TRP A 41 -14.94 4.92 24.12
C TRP A 41 -15.67 6.22 24.47
N ARG A 42 -16.97 6.35 24.16
CA ARG A 42 -17.79 7.55 24.34
C ARG A 42 -17.19 8.80 23.67
N VAL A 43 -16.55 8.61 22.51
CA VAL A 43 -15.97 9.68 21.69
C VAL A 43 -16.98 10.10 20.61
N SER A 44 -17.02 11.40 20.30
CA SER A 44 -17.90 11.93 19.24
C SER A 44 -17.54 11.35 17.86
N LYS A 45 -18.57 11.05 17.07
CA LYS A 45 -18.49 10.46 15.72
C LYS A 45 -18.74 11.46 14.59
N ALA A 46 -19.14 12.68 14.92
CA ALA A 46 -19.54 13.65 13.91
C ALA A 46 -18.31 14.35 13.33
N PHE A 47 -18.22 14.40 12.00
CA PHE A 47 -17.37 15.39 11.34
C PHE A 47 -17.86 16.78 11.75
N GLU A 48 -16.93 17.68 12.10
CA GLU A 48 -17.28 19.06 12.38
C GLU A 48 -17.92 19.67 11.13
N ASN A 49 -19.19 20.02 11.25
CA ASN A 49 -19.95 20.65 10.18
C ASN A 49 -19.60 22.14 10.14
N THR A 50 -18.34 22.44 9.80
CA THR A 50 -17.91 23.82 9.64
C THR A 50 -18.42 24.30 8.29
N ARG A 51 -19.38 25.23 8.29
CA ARG A 51 -19.95 25.83 7.08
C ARG A 51 -18.81 26.23 6.14
N ALA A 52 -18.69 25.54 5.01
CA ALA A 52 -17.67 25.85 4.01
C ALA A 52 -17.80 27.34 3.66
N ARG A 53 -16.73 28.11 3.92
CA ARG A 53 -16.73 29.55 3.68
C ARG A 53 -16.91 29.74 2.17
N LYS A 54 -18.08 30.23 1.75
CA LYS A 54 -18.33 30.61 0.36
C LYS A 54 -17.32 31.69 -0.01
N LEU A 55 -16.24 31.30 -0.70
CA LEU A 55 -15.39 32.25 -1.40
C LEU A 55 -16.26 32.89 -2.50
N LYS A 56 -16.22 34.21 -2.63
CA LYS A 56 -16.85 34.89 -3.77
C LYS A 56 -16.18 34.34 -5.03
N ALA A 57 -16.95 33.66 -5.88
CA ALA A 57 -16.47 33.19 -7.16
C ALA A 57 -16.08 34.41 -8.00
N HIS A 58 -14.77 34.65 -8.15
CA HIS A 58 -14.28 35.53 -9.20
C HIS A 58 -14.50 34.79 -10.52
N PHE A 59 -15.42 35.32 -11.30
CA PHE A 59 -15.89 34.77 -12.56
C PHE A 59 -14.85 35.06 -13.64
N ASP A 60 -13.66 34.47 -13.54
CA ASP A 60 -12.74 34.44 -14.67
C ASP A 60 -11.94 33.11 -14.67
N LYS A 61 -12.38 32.25 -15.60
CA LYS A 61 -11.64 31.19 -16.30
C LYS A 61 -10.97 30.06 -15.48
N LEU A 62 -11.50 28.86 -15.70
CA LEU A 62 -10.81 27.57 -15.74
C LEU A 62 -10.05 27.14 -14.48
N SER A 63 -10.79 26.78 -13.42
CA SER A 63 -10.46 25.61 -12.60
C SER A 63 -11.62 25.35 -11.64
N GLN A 64 -12.58 24.52 -12.06
CA GLN A 64 -13.48 23.89 -11.11
C GLN A 64 -12.72 22.71 -10.51
N ASP A 65 -11.91 22.98 -9.48
CA ASP A 65 -11.69 21.96 -8.45
C ASP A 65 -13.07 21.67 -7.86
N GLU A 66 -13.74 20.63 -8.34
CA GLU A 66 -14.91 20.06 -7.69
C GLU A 66 -14.46 19.53 -6.33
N ARG A 67 -14.42 20.43 -5.34
CA ARG A 67 -14.24 20.04 -3.94
C ARG A 67 -15.36 19.06 -3.62
N LEU A 68 -15.01 17.83 -3.27
CA LEU A 68 -15.95 16.82 -2.76
C LEU A 68 -16.85 17.49 -1.73
N ALA A 69 -18.14 17.57 -2.04
CA ALA A 69 -19.08 18.40 -1.29
C ALA A 69 -19.46 17.76 0.06
N ASP A 70 -19.30 16.44 0.18
CA ASP A 70 -19.56 15.67 1.38
C ASP A 70 -18.26 15.35 2.14
N ALA A 71 -18.30 15.53 3.46
CA ALA A 71 -17.16 15.30 4.34
C ALA A 71 -16.69 13.83 4.34
N ASP A 72 -17.61 12.91 4.05
CA ASP A 72 -17.35 11.47 4.08
C ASP A 72 -16.47 11.03 2.90
N SER A 73 -16.84 11.41 1.68
CA SER A 73 -16.03 11.19 0.48
C SER A 73 -14.73 11.98 0.55
N TYR A 74 -14.74 13.19 1.11
CA TYR A 74 -13.52 13.95 1.34
C TYR A 74 -12.55 13.17 2.24
N PHE A 75 -13.02 12.66 3.38
CA PHE A 75 -12.22 11.85 4.28
C PHE A 75 -11.72 10.56 3.61
N ARG A 76 -12.59 9.84 2.89
CA ARG A 76 -12.23 8.62 2.16
C ARG A 76 -11.06 8.87 1.20
N VAL A 77 -11.15 9.90 0.38
CA VAL A 77 -10.17 10.16 -0.68
C VAL A 77 -8.91 10.81 -0.13
N HIS A 78 -9.03 11.86 0.69
CA HIS A 78 -7.89 12.72 1.06
C HIS A 78 -7.19 12.29 2.34
N VAL A 79 -7.83 11.44 3.16
CA VAL A 79 -7.24 10.96 4.40
C VAL A 79 -7.04 9.46 4.31
N PHE A 80 -8.11 8.68 4.19
CA PHE A 80 -8.02 7.22 4.27
C PHE A 80 -7.18 6.64 3.13
N ASN A 81 -7.52 6.92 1.88
CA ASN A 81 -6.76 6.43 0.72
C ASN A 81 -5.33 7.00 0.72
N THR A 82 -5.16 8.28 1.01
CA THR A 82 -3.84 8.91 1.09
C THR A 82 -2.94 8.26 2.15
N CYS A 83 -3.47 7.93 3.32
CA CYS A 83 -2.72 7.20 4.34
C CYS A 83 -2.28 5.82 3.81
N LEU A 84 -3.17 5.09 3.12
CA LEU A 84 -2.82 3.81 2.51
C LEU A 84 -1.76 3.96 1.41
N ASP A 85 -1.89 4.97 0.53
CA ASP A 85 -0.89 5.29 -0.49
C ASP A 85 0.50 5.52 0.13
N ILE A 86 0.56 6.31 1.20
CA ILE A 86 1.82 6.59 1.91
C ILE A 86 2.41 5.30 2.48
N VAL A 87 1.62 4.49 3.19
CA VAL A 87 2.11 3.25 3.80
C VAL A 87 2.60 2.28 2.73
N ILE A 88 1.83 2.08 1.65
CA ILE A 88 2.22 1.23 0.53
C ILE A 88 3.53 1.72 -0.10
N SER A 89 3.63 3.01 -0.39
CA SER A 89 4.84 3.61 -0.98
C SER A 89 6.05 3.44 -0.06
N GLN A 90 5.89 3.62 1.24
CA GLN A 90 6.96 3.42 2.22
C GLN A 90 7.41 1.96 2.29
N LEU A 91 6.48 1.00 2.28
CA LEU A 91 6.82 -0.43 2.24
C LEU A 91 7.56 -0.77 0.95
N ASP A 92 7.11 -0.27 -0.19
CA ASP A 92 7.73 -0.56 -1.47
C ASP A 92 9.17 -0.03 -1.54
N GLN A 93 9.35 1.25 -1.20
CA GLN A 93 10.66 1.92 -1.22
C GLN A 93 11.64 1.31 -0.22
N ARG A 94 11.22 1.11 1.03
CA ARG A 94 12.13 0.63 2.10
C ARG A 94 12.62 -0.79 1.86
N PHE A 95 11.84 -1.63 1.18
CA PHE A 95 12.18 -3.03 0.95
C PHE A 95 12.59 -3.35 -0.49
N THR A 96 12.87 -2.32 -1.30
CA THR A 96 13.39 -2.48 -2.66
C THR A 96 14.72 -3.25 -2.66
N ASP A 97 15.65 -2.87 -1.78
CA ASP A 97 16.97 -3.52 -1.68
C ASP A 97 16.88 -4.97 -1.17
N LEU A 98 15.94 -5.23 -0.26
CA LEU A 98 15.66 -6.59 0.23
C LEU A 98 15.18 -7.49 -0.91
N ARG A 99 14.25 -6.98 -1.75
CA ARG A 99 13.76 -7.68 -2.94
C ARG A 99 14.86 -7.91 -3.97
N SER A 100 15.67 -6.89 -4.24
CA SER A 100 16.84 -7.00 -5.13
C SER A 100 17.83 -8.07 -4.64
N THR A 101 18.12 -8.08 -3.34
CA THR A 101 18.98 -9.08 -2.70
C THR A 101 18.39 -10.48 -2.84
N ALA A 102 17.10 -10.65 -2.53
CA ALA A 102 16.42 -11.94 -2.65
C ALA A 102 16.45 -12.49 -4.09
N GLU A 103 16.21 -11.63 -5.08
CA GLU A 103 16.28 -12.02 -6.49
C GLU A 103 17.71 -12.30 -6.97
N ARG A 104 18.70 -11.56 -6.49
CA ARG A 104 20.11 -11.80 -6.83
C ARG A 104 20.59 -13.17 -6.32
N PHE A 105 20.25 -13.54 -5.09
CA PHE A 105 20.61 -14.83 -4.50
C PHE A 105 19.67 -15.99 -4.86
N LYS A 106 18.70 -15.78 -5.74
CA LYS A 106 17.71 -16.79 -6.13
C LYS A 106 18.34 -18.04 -6.74
N ALA A 107 19.38 -17.89 -7.56
CA ALA A 107 20.06 -18.99 -8.24
C ALA A 107 20.65 -20.05 -7.31
N ILE A 108 21.04 -19.66 -6.09
CA ILE A 108 21.65 -20.56 -5.10
C ILE A 108 20.63 -21.06 -4.05
N GLN A 109 19.35 -20.70 -4.20
CA GLN A 109 18.33 -21.21 -3.28
C GLN A 109 17.99 -22.67 -3.59
N PRO A 110 17.65 -23.47 -2.56
CA PRO A 110 17.42 -24.91 -2.74
C PRO A 110 16.35 -25.24 -3.78
N MET A 111 15.27 -24.47 -3.83
CA MET A 111 14.15 -24.74 -4.73
C MET A 111 14.52 -24.47 -6.21
N PRO A 112 15.00 -23.27 -6.60
CA PRO A 112 15.52 -23.03 -7.95
C PRO A 112 16.56 -24.06 -8.41
N LEU A 113 17.51 -24.45 -7.55
CA LEU A 113 18.52 -25.47 -7.90
C LEU A 113 17.91 -26.83 -8.28
N CYS A 114 16.77 -27.20 -7.70
CA CYS A 114 16.11 -28.47 -7.99
C CYS A 114 15.11 -28.40 -9.16
N THR A 115 14.64 -27.20 -9.54
CA THR A 115 13.52 -27.06 -10.49
C THR A 115 13.81 -26.24 -11.74
N ALA A 116 14.82 -25.37 -11.70
CA ALA A 116 15.18 -24.55 -12.85
C ALA A 116 16.01 -25.35 -13.87
N THR A 117 15.94 -24.95 -15.13
CA THR A 117 16.80 -25.52 -16.18
C THR A 117 18.21 -24.93 -16.08
N ASP A 118 19.20 -25.61 -16.65
CA ASP A 118 20.59 -25.12 -16.68
C ASP A 118 20.70 -23.70 -17.28
N ASN A 119 19.91 -23.42 -18.32
CA ASN A 119 19.86 -22.09 -18.93
C ASN A 119 19.30 -21.02 -17.98
N GLU A 120 18.26 -21.34 -17.21
CA GLU A 120 17.69 -20.42 -16.23
C GLU A 120 18.64 -20.21 -15.05
N LEU A 121 19.27 -21.28 -14.56
CA LEU A 121 20.30 -21.21 -13.51
C LEU A 121 21.49 -20.37 -13.97
N PHE A 122 21.99 -20.58 -15.18
CA PHE A 122 23.08 -19.80 -15.76
C PHE A 122 22.71 -18.31 -15.82
N ARG A 123 21.53 -17.98 -16.35
CA ARG A 123 21.05 -16.59 -16.44
C ARG A 123 20.92 -15.93 -15.07
N GLN A 124 20.41 -16.64 -14.07
CA GLN A 124 20.28 -16.08 -12.73
C GLN A 124 21.64 -15.98 -12.02
N ALA A 125 22.53 -16.95 -12.21
CA ALA A 125 23.87 -16.95 -11.63
C ALA A 125 24.75 -15.83 -12.19
N SER A 126 24.60 -15.45 -13.47
CA SER A 126 25.31 -14.29 -14.03
C SER A 126 25.05 -12.99 -13.26
N LYS A 127 23.87 -12.84 -12.64
CA LYS A 127 23.53 -11.67 -11.82
C LYS A 127 24.32 -11.59 -10.50
N LEU A 128 25.02 -12.67 -10.11
CA LEU A 128 25.88 -12.72 -8.93
C LEU A 128 27.30 -12.20 -9.21
N VAL A 129 27.74 -12.18 -10.47
CA VAL A 129 29.13 -11.87 -10.84
C VAL A 129 29.41 -10.37 -10.83
N ASP A 130 28.39 -9.53 -11.03
CA ASP A 130 28.50 -8.07 -11.06
C ASP A 130 28.46 -7.44 -9.64
N ILE A 131 29.40 -7.83 -8.76
CA ILE A 131 29.60 -7.26 -7.40
C ILE A 131 30.91 -6.48 -7.33
#